data_AF-A0A3A0AJN3-F1
#
_entry.id   AF-A0A3A0AJN3-F1
#
_cell.length_a   1.000
_cell.length_b   1.000
_cell.length_c   1.000
_cell.angle_alpha   90.00
_cell.angle_beta   90.00
_cell.angle_gamma   90.00
#
_symmetry.space_group_name_H-M   'P 1'
#
loop_
_entity.id
_entity.type
_entity.pdbx_description
1 polymer ?
#
loop_
_entity_poly.entity_id
_entity_poly.type
_entity_poly.pdbx_seq_one_letter_code
_entity_poly.pdbx_strand_id
1 'polypeptide(L)'
;MWGLHRLRPYLCHARLYLSPMIMNPLFRKLGVLVSALMILSGVILALWLLDNRPNSRGGVRSAAGESGAPVEAIAPAVIADPLVVAAAPLSADLRQVLSQTMAAQPALQIVITGVPSATLQLDWNVEGGTPVYELTFAAATRFNTIFPTTTLTTVQEAWQSQSAEFTTVAILSDTIPALEQLLGPRGEHVAAYALVDEVANAAYAREPVLALLPFDQLVPKLAVLAVDGQNPVENANRFTPEAYPLVATLYLHGLQEMMPDEQPVEATLLAAIPPGNRDPNRLTVIAMTGVTAMTRLTAQQMDEFGPEWPAAVIGPELAAADITHVSNEVPFVEECETDIRVDNFNFCSKPEYLAALTAVGVDIIGLTGNHQNDFGRENALKSLELYADAGLPVYGGGRNEAEAHAPLFLEHNGNRFAFLGANSYG
;
A
#
# COMPACT_ATOMS: atom_id res chain seq x y z
N MET A 1 -26.10 32.71 30.90
CA MET A 1 -27.05 33.59 30.19
C MET A 1 -26.51 33.82 28.79
N TRP A 2 -27.24 33.35 27.77
CA TRP A 2 -27.37 33.86 26.39
C TRP A 2 -26.07 34.14 25.59
N GLY A 3 -25.85 33.64 24.37
CA GLY A 3 -26.73 32.93 23.44
C GLY A 3 -25.99 32.61 22.13
N LEU A 4 -26.50 31.60 21.43
CA LEU A 4 -26.11 31.20 20.09
C LEU A 4 -26.42 32.30 19.05
N HIS A 5 -25.56 32.45 18.04
CA HIS A 5 -26.01 32.85 16.71
C HIS A 5 -25.33 32.04 15.60
N ARG A 6 -26.17 31.49 14.72
CA ARG A 6 -25.88 30.73 13.51
C ARG A 6 -25.67 31.64 12.29
N LEU A 7 -24.78 31.18 11.40
CA LEU A 7 -24.84 31.15 9.92
C LEU A 7 -24.96 32.45 9.11
N ARG A 8 -23.97 32.69 8.23
CA ARG A 8 -24.08 32.63 6.74
C ARG A 8 -22.73 32.91 6.06
N PRO A 9 -22.30 32.10 5.06
CA PRO A 9 -21.24 32.50 4.13
C PRO A 9 -21.82 33.24 2.92
N TYR A 10 -21.07 34.23 2.45
CA TYR A 10 -21.34 35.00 1.24
C TYR A 10 -21.05 34.16 -0.02
N LEU A 11 -22.09 33.91 -0.83
CA LEU A 11 -21.98 33.41 -2.20
C LEU A 11 -21.70 34.60 -3.12
N CYS A 12 -20.51 34.65 -3.73
CA CYS A 12 -20.23 35.59 -4.82
C CYS A 12 -20.52 34.88 -6.15
N HIS A 13 -21.47 35.42 -6.92
CA HIS A 13 -21.79 34.99 -8.27
C HIS A 13 -20.79 35.59 -9.27
N ALA A 14 -19.96 34.74 -9.90
CA ALA A 14 -19.32 35.05 -11.18
C ALA A 14 -19.95 34.18 -12.26
N ARG A 15 -20.86 34.76 -13.06
CA ARG A 15 -21.35 34.16 -14.31
C ARG A 15 -20.31 34.39 -15.40
N LEU A 16 -19.53 33.35 -15.74
CA LEU A 16 -18.81 33.30 -17.01
C LEU A 16 -19.76 32.80 -18.10
N TYR A 17 -20.07 33.67 -19.06
CA TYR A 17 -20.71 33.31 -20.32
C TYR A 17 -19.70 32.54 -21.18
N LEU A 18 -19.84 31.21 -21.27
CA LEU A 18 -19.22 30.42 -22.32
C LEU A 18 -20.30 30.14 -23.38
N SER A 19 -20.14 30.73 -24.57
CA SER A 19 -20.90 30.32 -25.75
C SER A 19 -20.51 28.90 -26.14
N PRO A 20 -21.44 28.01 -26.50
CA PRO A 20 -21.10 26.70 -27.00
C PRO A 20 -20.51 26.84 -28.40
N MET A 21 -19.19 26.67 -28.53
CA MET A 21 -18.58 26.39 -29.83
C MET A 21 -19.15 25.08 -30.36
N ILE A 22 -19.90 25.16 -31.45
CA ILE A 22 -20.36 24.01 -32.23
C ILE A 22 -19.11 23.39 -32.88
N MET A 23 -18.49 22.42 -32.20
CA MET A 23 -17.42 21.61 -32.76
C MET A 23 -17.98 20.75 -33.88
N ASN A 24 -17.41 20.91 -35.08
CA ASN A 24 -17.78 20.17 -36.27
C ASN A 24 -17.61 18.65 -36.02
N PRO A 25 -18.62 17.81 -36.31
CA PRO A 25 -18.61 16.36 -36.04
C PRO A 25 -17.43 15.62 -36.72
N LEU A 26 -16.80 16.20 -37.75
CA LEU A 26 -15.57 15.70 -38.33
C LEU A 26 -14.38 15.73 -37.35
N PHE A 27 -14.22 16.79 -36.55
CA PHE A 27 -13.13 16.88 -35.57
C PHE A 27 -13.29 15.88 -34.42
N ARG A 28 -14.54 15.59 -34.02
CA ARG A 28 -14.82 14.58 -32.98
C ARG A 28 -14.49 13.17 -33.48
N LYS A 29 -14.78 12.87 -34.75
CA LYS A 29 -14.39 11.60 -35.39
C LYS A 29 -12.88 11.50 -35.60
N LEU A 30 -12.21 12.60 -35.94
CA LEU A 30 -10.75 12.64 -36.06
C LEU A 30 -10.06 12.41 -34.72
N GLY A 31 -10.57 13.00 -33.64
CA GLY A 31 -10.04 12.80 -32.28
C GLY A 31 -10.11 11.33 -31.83
N VAL A 32 -11.24 10.66 -32.06
CA VAL A 32 -11.39 9.22 -31.76
C VAL A 32 -10.43 8.36 -32.59
N LEU A 33 -10.19 8.73 -33.86
CA LEU A 33 -9.26 8.01 -34.73
C LEU A 33 -7.80 8.16 -34.25
N VAL A 34 -7.42 9.37 -33.82
CA VAL A 34 -6.08 9.65 -33.26
C VAL A 34 -5.86 8.88 -31.96
N SER A 35 -6.86 8.86 -31.06
CA SER A 35 -6.78 8.07 -29.83
C SER A 35 -6.66 6.57 -30.09
N ALA A 36 -7.38 6.03 -31.08
CA ALA A 36 -7.28 4.62 -31.47
C ALA A 36 -5.90 4.29 -32.07
N LEU A 37 -5.33 5.19 -32.88
CA LEU A 37 -3.97 5.04 -33.43
C LEU A 37 -2.90 5.08 -32.34
N MET A 38 -3.03 5.95 -31.34
CA MET A 38 -2.09 6.04 -30.21
C MET A 38 -2.09 4.78 -29.35
N ILE A 39 -3.29 4.23 -29.06
CA ILE A 39 -3.42 2.95 -28.33
C ILE A 39 -2.77 1.82 -29.13
N LEU A 40 -3.03 1.76 -30.44
CA LEU A 40 -2.46 0.71 -31.29
C LEU A 40 -0.93 0.81 -31.38
N SER A 41 -0.36 2.02 -31.46
CA SER A 41 1.09 2.22 -31.42
C SER A 41 1.71 1.84 -30.07
N GLY A 42 1.01 2.09 -28.95
CA GLY A 42 1.48 1.68 -27.62
C GLY A 42 1.52 0.17 -27.45
N VAL A 43 0.52 -0.55 -27.97
CA VAL A 43 0.48 -2.02 -27.97
C VAL A 43 1.60 -2.61 -28.85
N ILE A 44 1.84 -2.03 -30.02
CA ILE A 44 2.93 -2.47 -30.92
C ILE A 44 4.30 -2.24 -30.27
N LEU A 45 4.52 -1.11 -29.60
CA LEU A 45 5.77 -0.83 -28.88
C LEU A 45 5.99 -1.78 -27.70
N ALA A 46 4.93 -2.09 -26.94
CA ALA A 46 4.99 -3.04 -25.84
C ALA A 46 5.34 -4.46 -26.32
N LEU A 47 4.74 -4.91 -27.43
CA LEU A 47 5.07 -6.19 -28.05
C LEU A 47 6.50 -6.21 -28.60
N TRP A 48 6.97 -5.12 -29.21
CA TRP A 48 8.34 -5.01 -29.69
C TRP A 48 9.39 -5.04 -28.56
N LEU A 49 9.10 -4.41 -27.42
CA LEU A 49 9.95 -4.45 -26.23
C LEU A 49 9.99 -5.83 -25.55
N LEU A 50 8.90 -6.59 -25.63
CA LEU A 50 8.86 -7.97 -25.13
C LEU A 50 9.68 -8.92 -26.02
N ASP A 51 9.68 -8.68 -27.33
CA ASP A 51 10.39 -9.52 -28.31
C ASP A 51 11.89 -9.18 -28.43
N ASN A 52 12.29 -7.93 -28.12
CA ASN A 52 13.68 -7.46 -28.23
C ASN A 52 14.35 -7.18 -26.88
N ARG A 53 14.19 -8.07 -25.90
CA ARG A 53 14.99 -7.99 -24.66
C ARG A 53 16.48 -8.23 -24.99
N PRO A 54 17.39 -7.29 -24.65
CA PRO A 54 18.81 -7.56 -24.77
C PRO A 54 19.21 -8.68 -23.80
N ASN A 55 19.84 -9.72 -24.35
CA ASN A 55 20.45 -10.80 -23.59
C ASN A 55 21.69 -10.26 -22.83
N SER A 56 21.49 -9.67 -21.65
CA SER A 56 22.59 -9.25 -20.79
C SER A 56 23.17 -10.44 -20.03
N ARG A 57 23.88 -11.32 -20.75
CA ARG A 57 24.92 -12.17 -20.13
C ARG A 57 26.23 -11.38 -20.11
N GLY A 58 26.34 -10.47 -19.14
CA GLY A 58 27.59 -9.82 -18.75
C GLY A 58 28.06 -10.41 -17.43
N GLY A 59 29.20 -11.09 -17.45
CA GLY A 59 29.70 -11.88 -16.32
C GLY A 59 30.15 -11.04 -15.12
N VAL A 60 29.65 -11.43 -13.95
CA VAL A 60 30.28 -11.12 -12.65
C VAL A 60 31.06 -12.35 -12.23
N ARG A 61 32.39 -12.20 -12.07
CA ARG A 61 33.23 -13.20 -11.40
C ARG A 61 32.89 -13.21 -9.92
N SER A 62 32.24 -14.26 -9.43
CA SER A 62 32.22 -14.55 -7.99
C SER A 62 33.38 -15.46 -7.64
N ALA A 63 34.03 -15.16 -6.52
CA ALA A 63 35.03 -15.99 -5.90
C ALA A 63 34.43 -17.36 -5.56
N ALA A 64 35.23 -18.41 -5.76
CA ALA A 64 34.89 -19.78 -5.43
C ALA A 64 34.68 -19.93 -3.91
N GLY A 65 33.44 -20.16 -3.50
CA GLY A 65 33.05 -20.73 -2.23
C GLY A 65 32.64 -22.18 -2.45
N GLU A 66 33.02 -23.05 -1.53
CA GLU A 66 32.98 -24.51 -1.62
C GLU A 66 31.62 -25.08 -2.04
N SER A 67 31.68 -26.10 -2.90
CA SER A 67 30.54 -26.82 -3.45
C SER A 67 29.75 -27.54 -2.35
N GLY A 68 28.58 -27.00 -2.00
CA GLY A 68 27.51 -27.78 -1.40
C GLY A 68 27.02 -28.84 -2.39
N ALA A 69 26.80 -30.07 -1.88
CA ALA A 69 26.30 -31.20 -2.65
C ALA A 69 24.99 -30.85 -3.40
N PRO A 70 24.74 -31.46 -4.57
CA PRO A 70 23.47 -31.26 -5.28
C PRO A 70 22.32 -31.68 -4.37
N VAL A 71 21.34 -30.78 -4.18
CA VAL A 71 20.06 -31.15 -3.59
C VAL A 71 19.40 -32.13 -4.57
N GLU A 72 19.38 -33.39 -4.19
CA GLU A 72 18.66 -34.44 -4.91
C GLU A 72 17.20 -34.00 -5.08
N ALA A 73 16.74 -33.88 -6.32
CA ALA A 73 15.32 -33.77 -6.60
C ALA A 73 14.63 -35.04 -6.08
N ILE A 74 13.91 -34.92 -4.97
CA ILE A 74 13.15 -36.02 -4.37
C ILE A 74 12.18 -36.52 -5.44
N ALA A 75 12.38 -37.76 -5.90
CA ALA A 75 11.44 -38.41 -6.79
C ALA A 75 10.05 -38.40 -6.13
N PRO A 76 8.95 -38.17 -6.88
CA PRO A 76 7.61 -38.17 -6.28
C PRO A 76 7.40 -39.50 -5.54
N ALA A 77 7.19 -39.40 -4.23
CA ALA A 77 6.90 -40.55 -3.40
C ALA A 77 5.63 -41.22 -3.96
N VAL A 78 5.78 -42.43 -4.49
CA VAL A 78 4.64 -43.22 -4.93
C VAL A 78 4.05 -43.87 -3.68
N ILE A 79 3.19 -43.13 -2.99
CA ILE A 79 2.39 -43.66 -1.88
C ILE A 79 1.25 -44.49 -2.48
N ALA A 80 0.92 -45.64 -1.88
CA ALA A 80 -0.16 -46.51 -2.34
C ALA A 80 -1.54 -45.86 -2.19
N ASP A 81 -1.74 -45.09 -1.12
CA ASP A 81 -2.93 -44.30 -0.86
C ASP A 81 -2.53 -42.83 -0.66
N PRO A 82 -3.29 -41.85 -1.17
CA PRO A 82 -2.95 -40.44 -1.01
C PRO A 82 -3.15 -39.99 0.43
N LEU A 83 -2.27 -39.10 0.91
CA LEU A 83 -2.45 -38.37 2.17
C LEU A 83 -3.69 -37.47 2.05
N VAL A 84 -4.73 -37.77 2.83
CA VAL A 84 -5.98 -37.01 2.84
C VAL A 84 -5.95 -35.96 3.95
N VAL A 85 -6.06 -34.69 3.57
CA VAL A 85 -6.10 -33.55 4.49
C VAL A 85 -7.48 -32.90 4.44
N ALA A 86 -8.20 -32.92 5.56
CA ALA A 86 -9.43 -32.14 5.71
C ALA A 86 -9.07 -30.66 5.97
N ALA A 87 -9.69 -29.73 5.26
CA ALA A 87 -9.49 -28.29 5.47
C ALA A 87 -10.80 -27.59 5.84
N ALA A 88 -10.74 -26.73 6.86
CA ALA A 88 -11.76 -25.73 7.15
C ALA A 88 -11.87 -24.72 5.98
N PRO A 89 -12.88 -23.83 5.95
CA PRO A 89 -12.85 -22.68 5.06
C PRO A 89 -11.57 -21.87 5.27
N LEU A 90 -10.81 -21.68 4.17
CA LEU A 90 -9.56 -20.92 4.12
C LEU A 90 -9.72 -19.71 3.21
N SER A 91 -8.85 -18.71 3.35
CA SER A 91 -8.78 -17.57 2.43
C SER A 91 -8.51 -18.00 0.98
N ALA A 92 -8.87 -17.16 0.02
CA ALA A 92 -8.66 -17.43 -1.40
C ALA A 92 -7.20 -17.77 -1.75
N ASP A 93 -6.25 -17.04 -1.17
CA ASP A 93 -4.81 -17.20 -1.42
C ASP A 93 -4.29 -18.54 -0.90
N LEU A 94 -4.67 -18.93 0.32
CA LEU A 94 -4.34 -20.25 0.85
C LEU A 94 -4.97 -21.37 0.01
N ARG A 95 -6.23 -21.22 -0.41
CA ARG A 95 -6.85 -22.20 -1.32
C ARG A 95 -6.06 -22.33 -2.62
N GLN A 96 -5.55 -21.23 -3.16
CA GLN A 96 -4.73 -21.24 -4.37
C GLN A 96 -3.40 -21.97 -4.14
N VAL A 97 -2.66 -21.64 -3.07
CA VAL A 97 -1.41 -22.33 -2.68
C VAL A 97 -1.65 -23.83 -2.57
N LEU A 98 -2.65 -24.23 -1.78
CA LEU A 98 -2.99 -25.64 -1.56
C LEU A 98 -3.37 -26.35 -2.87
N SER A 99 -4.12 -25.69 -3.76
CA SER A 99 -4.47 -26.25 -5.07
C SER A 99 -3.26 -26.49 -5.98
N GLN A 100 -2.27 -25.59 -5.93
CA GLN A 100 -1.03 -25.72 -6.69
C GLN A 100 -0.16 -26.85 -6.12
N THR A 101 -0.10 -26.96 -4.79
CA THR A 101 0.60 -28.07 -4.11
C THR A 101 -0.01 -29.42 -4.46
N MET A 102 -1.35 -29.54 -4.46
CA MET A 102 -2.02 -30.77 -4.90
C MET A 102 -1.71 -31.12 -6.37
N ALA A 103 -1.65 -30.12 -7.24
CA ALA A 103 -1.31 -30.34 -8.65
C ALA A 103 0.15 -30.81 -8.83
N ALA A 104 1.06 -30.34 -7.97
CA ALA A 104 2.48 -30.73 -7.97
C ALA A 104 2.74 -32.05 -7.23
N GLN A 105 1.87 -32.45 -6.31
CA GLN A 105 2.02 -33.64 -5.47
C GLN A 105 0.78 -34.55 -5.60
N PRO A 106 0.76 -35.49 -6.56
CA PRO A 106 -0.39 -36.37 -6.81
C PRO A 106 -0.79 -37.26 -5.63
N ALA A 107 0.13 -37.48 -4.68
CA ALA A 107 -0.11 -38.25 -3.47
C ALA A 107 -0.74 -37.41 -2.33
N LEU A 108 -1.09 -36.15 -2.59
CA LEU A 108 -1.79 -35.26 -1.65
C LEU A 108 -3.22 -35.01 -2.13
N GLN A 109 -4.20 -35.21 -1.24
CA GLN A 109 -5.58 -34.88 -1.49
C GLN A 109 -6.11 -33.96 -0.39
N ILE A 110 -6.56 -32.77 -0.76
CA ILE A 110 -7.20 -31.83 0.18
C ILE A 110 -8.69 -31.78 -0.09
N VAL A 111 -9.48 -31.91 0.97
CA VAL A 111 -10.94 -31.98 0.92
C VAL A 111 -11.53 -30.98 1.90
N ILE A 112 -12.53 -30.24 1.45
CA ILE A 112 -13.26 -29.30 2.30
C ILE A 112 -14.28 -30.13 3.08
N THR A 113 -14.13 -30.23 4.40
CA THR A 113 -14.97 -30.96 5.40
C THR A 113 -14.60 -32.41 5.76
N GLY A 114 -14.91 -32.75 7.03
CA GLY A 114 -14.52 -33.94 7.79
C GLY A 114 -14.97 -35.28 7.20
N VAL A 115 -14.21 -35.75 6.22
CA VAL A 115 -14.22 -37.15 5.80
C VAL A 115 -13.54 -38.01 6.86
N PRO A 116 -14.15 -39.15 7.26
CA PRO A 116 -13.53 -40.08 8.19
C PRO A 116 -12.17 -40.63 7.74
N SER A 117 -11.85 -40.52 6.45
CA SER A 117 -10.59 -40.98 5.87
C SER A 117 -9.46 -39.95 5.95
N ALA A 118 -9.69 -38.75 6.52
CA ALA A 118 -8.63 -37.76 6.65
C ALA A 118 -7.59 -38.19 7.68
N THR A 119 -6.32 -38.17 7.29
CA THR A 119 -5.16 -38.41 8.18
C THR A 119 -4.82 -37.13 8.95
N LEU A 120 -4.95 -35.98 8.28
CA LEU A 120 -4.65 -34.66 8.84
C LEU A 120 -5.84 -33.71 8.71
N GLN A 121 -5.87 -32.70 9.57
CA GLN A 121 -6.86 -31.63 9.54
C GLN A 121 -6.21 -30.25 9.68
N LEU A 122 -6.50 -29.36 8.72
CA LEU A 122 -6.20 -27.94 8.78
C LEU A 122 -7.43 -27.18 9.27
N ASP A 123 -7.35 -26.60 10.46
CA ASP A 123 -8.45 -25.83 11.03
C ASP A 123 -7.99 -24.71 11.97
N TRP A 124 -8.97 -24.01 12.54
CA TRP A 124 -8.79 -22.87 13.44
C TRP A 124 -8.91 -23.29 14.91
N ASN A 125 -8.78 -24.58 15.24
CA ASN A 125 -8.77 -25.05 16.62
C ASN A 125 -7.35 -25.04 17.17
N VAL A 126 -7.17 -24.41 18.33
CA VAL A 126 -5.87 -24.29 19.01
C VAL A 126 -5.47 -25.60 19.69
N GLU A 127 -6.43 -26.36 20.21
CA GLU A 127 -6.14 -27.50 21.08
C GLU A 127 -5.55 -28.69 20.31
N GLY A 128 -4.31 -29.08 20.63
CA GLY A 128 -3.66 -30.26 20.06
C GLY A 128 -3.05 -30.07 18.67
N GLY A 129 -3.08 -28.86 18.13
CA GLY A 129 -2.60 -28.54 16.78
C GLY A 129 -1.19 -27.95 16.74
N THR A 130 -0.51 -28.13 15.62
CA THR A 130 0.75 -27.44 15.30
C THR A 130 0.45 -26.19 14.48
N PRO A 131 0.91 -24.98 14.88
CA PRO A 131 0.64 -23.76 14.12
C PRO A 131 1.35 -23.81 12.77
N VAL A 132 0.64 -23.46 11.69
CA VAL A 132 1.17 -23.53 10.32
C VAL A 132 1.02 -22.23 9.52
N TYR A 133 0.12 -21.32 9.91
CA TYR A 133 -0.10 -20.08 9.18
C TYR A 133 -0.76 -19.01 10.05
N GLU A 134 -0.29 -17.77 9.95
CA GLU A 134 -0.87 -16.59 10.59
C GLU A 134 -1.72 -15.77 9.61
N LEU A 135 -3.02 -15.66 9.91
CA LEU A 135 -3.96 -14.79 9.21
C LEU A 135 -4.08 -13.46 9.95
N THR A 136 -3.32 -12.47 9.51
CA THR A 136 -3.45 -11.09 9.97
C THR A 136 -4.67 -10.45 9.34
N PHE A 137 -5.58 -9.95 10.17
CA PHE A 137 -6.69 -9.11 9.75
C PHE A 137 -6.33 -7.64 9.89
N ALA A 138 -7.01 -6.79 9.13
CA ALA A 138 -6.99 -5.35 9.28
C ALA A 138 -8.39 -4.86 9.62
N ALA A 139 -8.48 -4.08 10.70
CA ALA A 139 -9.67 -3.28 11.00
C ALA A 139 -9.68 -2.07 10.08
N ALA A 140 -10.78 -1.84 9.37
CA ALA A 140 -10.86 -0.77 8.39
C ALA A 140 -12.25 -0.13 8.34
N THR A 141 -12.34 1.06 7.76
CA THR A 141 -13.59 1.78 7.53
C THR A 141 -13.48 2.65 6.26
N ARG A 142 -14.46 3.51 5.99
CA ARG A 142 -14.46 4.42 4.85
C ARG A 142 -13.19 5.27 4.77
N PHE A 143 -12.64 5.44 3.57
CA PHE A 143 -11.38 6.15 3.33
C PHE A 143 -11.36 7.61 3.80
N ASN A 144 -12.51 8.31 3.80
CA ASN A 144 -12.59 9.71 4.22
C ASN A 144 -12.60 9.90 5.75
N THR A 145 -12.14 8.91 6.51
CA THR A 145 -11.97 8.97 7.96
C THR A 145 -10.65 9.67 8.28
N ILE A 146 -10.70 10.76 9.03
CA ILE A 146 -9.54 11.64 9.26
C ILE A 146 -8.59 11.05 10.30
N PHE A 147 -9.13 10.41 11.34
CA PHE A 147 -8.35 9.81 12.43
C PHE A 147 -8.73 8.33 12.54
N PRO A 148 -8.14 7.47 11.71
CA PRO A 148 -8.49 6.06 11.67
C PRO A 148 -7.81 5.32 12.84
N THR A 149 -8.37 5.44 14.03
CA THR A 149 -7.90 4.73 15.23
C THR A 149 -9.07 4.09 15.96
N THR A 150 -8.82 2.98 16.65
CA THR A 150 -9.80 2.29 17.50
C THR A 150 -9.09 1.44 18.57
N THR A 151 -9.84 0.74 19.41
CA THR A 151 -9.30 -0.18 20.43
C THR A 151 -9.75 -1.60 20.18
N LEU A 152 -9.00 -2.59 20.69
CA LEU A 152 -9.46 -3.99 20.63
C LEU A 152 -10.82 -4.16 21.31
N THR A 153 -11.05 -3.47 22.43
CA THR A 153 -12.34 -3.50 23.13
C THR A 153 -13.48 -3.04 22.22
N THR A 154 -13.32 -1.94 21.50
CA THR A 154 -14.32 -1.44 20.55
C THR A 154 -14.57 -2.46 19.42
N VAL A 155 -13.52 -3.11 18.91
CA VAL A 155 -13.63 -4.15 17.88
C VAL A 155 -14.42 -5.36 18.42
N GLN A 156 -14.13 -5.82 19.63
CA GLN A 156 -14.84 -6.91 20.30
C GLN A 156 -16.31 -6.56 20.56
N GLU A 157 -16.60 -5.35 21.03
CA GLU A 157 -17.96 -4.86 21.22
C GLU A 157 -18.71 -4.79 19.88
N ALA A 158 -18.08 -4.32 18.81
CA ALA A 158 -18.70 -4.28 17.48
C ALA A 158 -19.01 -5.69 16.96
N TRP A 159 -18.07 -6.63 17.14
CA TRP A 159 -18.24 -8.04 16.81
C TRP A 159 -19.43 -8.68 17.54
N GLN A 160 -19.60 -8.34 18.83
CA GLN A 160 -20.73 -8.78 19.67
C GLN A 160 -22.02 -7.96 19.44
N SER A 161 -22.02 -7.01 18.48
CA SER A 161 -23.15 -6.11 18.19
C SER A 161 -23.55 -5.18 19.36
N GLN A 162 -22.57 -4.78 20.16
CA GLN A 162 -22.71 -3.95 21.36
C GLN A 162 -22.02 -2.59 21.24
N SER A 163 -21.23 -2.35 20.20
CA SER A 163 -20.52 -1.08 20.01
C SER A 163 -21.46 0.04 19.56
N ALA A 164 -21.28 1.22 20.16
CA ALA A 164 -21.90 2.46 19.70
C ALA A 164 -21.11 3.15 18.58
N GLU A 165 -19.83 2.82 18.43
CA GLU A 165 -18.93 3.40 17.41
C GLU A 165 -19.12 2.72 16.05
N PHE A 166 -19.28 1.39 16.06
CA PHE A 166 -19.55 0.59 14.88
C PHE A 166 -20.79 -0.27 15.12
N THR A 167 -21.89 0.06 14.42
CA THR A 167 -23.16 -0.65 14.61
C THR A 167 -23.27 -1.92 13.77
N THR A 168 -22.36 -2.08 12.81
CA THR A 168 -22.32 -3.22 11.89
C THR A 168 -20.87 -3.60 11.61
N VAL A 169 -20.61 -4.91 11.52
CA VAL A 169 -19.31 -5.43 11.08
C VAL A 169 -19.48 -6.09 9.72
N ALA A 170 -18.61 -5.76 8.77
CA ALA A 170 -18.59 -6.34 7.44
C ALA A 170 -17.34 -7.23 7.27
N ILE A 171 -17.54 -8.48 6.89
CA ILE A 171 -16.47 -9.49 6.76
C ILE A 171 -16.62 -10.32 5.49
N LEU A 172 -15.59 -11.08 5.15
CA LEU A 172 -15.72 -12.14 4.17
C LEU A 172 -16.32 -13.40 4.82
N SER A 173 -17.12 -14.13 4.05
CA SER A 173 -17.83 -15.31 4.57
C SER A 173 -16.88 -16.45 4.90
N ASP A 174 -15.77 -16.59 4.18
CA ASP A 174 -14.77 -17.62 4.42
C ASP A 174 -13.81 -17.30 5.59
N THR A 175 -13.85 -16.07 6.12
CA THR A 175 -13.04 -15.66 7.28
C THR A 175 -13.76 -15.83 8.62
N ILE A 176 -15.03 -16.24 8.61
CA ILE A 176 -15.83 -16.45 9.82
C ILE A 176 -15.11 -17.32 10.86
N PRO A 177 -14.60 -18.53 10.53
CA PRO A 177 -14.00 -19.40 11.54
C PRO A 177 -12.76 -18.79 12.20
N ALA A 178 -11.94 -18.08 11.43
CA ALA A 178 -10.74 -17.40 11.92
C ALA A 178 -11.10 -16.22 12.84
N LEU A 179 -12.12 -15.44 12.48
CA LEU A 179 -12.59 -14.34 13.33
C LEU A 179 -13.28 -14.84 14.60
N GLU A 180 -14.01 -15.96 14.53
CA GLU A 180 -14.61 -16.59 15.71
C GLU A 180 -13.54 -17.19 16.65
N GLN A 181 -12.41 -17.68 16.12
CA GLN A 181 -11.24 -18.04 16.93
C GLN A 181 -10.72 -16.84 17.73
N LEU A 182 -10.65 -15.66 17.11
CA LEU A 182 -10.10 -14.45 17.73
C LEU A 182 -11.06 -13.75 18.70
N LEU A 183 -12.32 -13.61 18.29
CA LEU A 183 -13.28 -12.69 18.90
C LEU A 183 -14.47 -13.43 19.55
N GLY A 184 -14.46 -14.78 19.50
CA GLY A 184 -15.56 -15.61 19.97
C GLY A 184 -16.77 -15.59 19.03
N PRO A 185 -17.94 -16.11 19.46
CA PRO A 185 -19.14 -16.15 18.65
C PRO A 185 -19.58 -14.76 18.17
N ARG A 186 -19.97 -14.65 16.90
CA ARG A 186 -20.41 -13.38 16.31
C ARG A 186 -21.81 -12.95 16.76
N GLY A 187 -22.02 -11.63 16.85
CA GLY A 187 -23.32 -11.02 17.09
C GLY A 187 -24.21 -10.95 15.85
N GLU A 188 -25.45 -10.49 16.04
CA GLU A 188 -26.50 -10.42 15.00
C GLU A 188 -26.15 -9.46 13.86
N HIS A 189 -25.42 -8.38 14.14
CA HIS A 189 -25.09 -7.33 13.16
C HIS A 189 -23.74 -7.54 12.46
N VAL A 190 -23.22 -8.79 12.45
CA VAL A 190 -22.06 -9.17 11.63
C VAL A 190 -22.56 -9.68 10.27
N ALA A 191 -22.33 -8.88 9.24
CA ALA A 191 -22.68 -9.18 7.86
C ALA A 191 -21.50 -9.82 7.12
N ALA A 192 -21.75 -10.99 6.53
CA ALA A 192 -20.76 -11.73 5.75
C ALA A 192 -21.04 -11.60 4.25
N TYR A 193 -19.99 -11.30 3.49
CA TYR A 193 -20.04 -11.08 2.06
C TYR A 193 -19.17 -12.10 1.32
N ALA A 194 -19.39 -12.28 0.02
CA ALA A 194 -18.58 -13.18 -0.79
C ALA A 194 -17.35 -12.48 -1.38
N LEU A 195 -17.45 -11.17 -1.63
CA LEU A 195 -16.44 -10.40 -2.34
C LEU A 195 -15.93 -9.22 -1.51
N VAL A 196 -14.63 -8.92 -1.65
CA VAL A 196 -13.98 -7.78 -1.00
C VAL A 196 -14.65 -6.45 -1.38
N ASP A 197 -15.05 -6.28 -2.65
CA ASP A 197 -15.74 -5.07 -3.09
C ASP A 197 -17.08 -4.85 -2.38
N GLU A 198 -17.79 -5.92 -1.99
CA GLU A 198 -19.04 -5.81 -1.23
C GLU A 198 -18.77 -5.33 0.20
N VAL A 199 -17.73 -5.87 0.86
CA VAL A 199 -17.27 -5.40 2.17
C VAL A 199 -16.84 -3.93 2.09
N ALA A 200 -16.06 -3.57 1.07
CA ALA A 200 -15.59 -2.21 0.87
C ALA A 200 -16.75 -1.23 0.60
N ASN A 201 -17.76 -1.63 -0.17
CA ASN A 201 -18.96 -0.82 -0.40
C ASN A 201 -19.80 -0.67 0.87
N ALA A 202 -19.90 -1.73 1.69
CA ALA A 202 -20.60 -1.67 2.97
C ALA A 202 -19.96 -0.64 3.93
N ALA A 203 -18.63 -0.47 3.89
CA ALA A 203 -17.95 0.55 4.70
C ALA A 203 -18.43 1.99 4.41
N TYR A 204 -19.02 2.24 3.23
CA TYR A 204 -19.59 3.54 2.83
C TYR A 204 -21.09 3.66 3.09
N ALA A 205 -21.69 2.69 3.80
CA ALA A 205 -23.07 2.78 4.24
C ALA A 205 -23.30 4.01 5.14
N ARG A 206 -24.58 4.33 5.37
CA ARG A 206 -24.95 5.46 6.23
C ARG A 206 -24.63 5.16 7.69
N GLU A 207 -24.82 3.92 8.13
CA GLU A 207 -24.39 3.49 9.46
C GLU A 207 -22.87 3.39 9.58
N PRO A 208 -22.31 3.55 10.79
CA PRO A 208 -20.90 3.27 11.04
C PRO A 208 -20.58 1.77 10.91
N VAL A 209 -19.72 1.44 9.94
CA VAL A 209 -19.33 0.06 9.64
C VAL A 209 -17.84 -0.15 9.95
N LEU A 210 -17.56 -1.24 10.65
CA LEU A 210 -16.23 -1.82 10.82
C LEU A 210 -16.03 -2.94 9.79
N ALA A 211 -15.10 -2.78 8.87
CA ALA A 211 -14.66 -3.88 8.01
C ALA A 211 -13.53 -4.64 8.71
N LEU A 212 -13.62 -5.98 8.75
CA LEU A 212 -12.51 -6.85 9.14
C LEU A 212 -12.14 -7.69 7.92
N LEU A 213 -11.00 -7.39 7.31
CA LEU A 213 -10.50 -8.04 6.10
C LEU A 213 -9.12 -8.66 6.36
N PRO A 214 -8.79 -9.80 5.72
CA PRO A 214 -7.40 -10.23 5.63
C PRO A 214 -6.51 -9.10 5.08
N PHE A 215 -5.31 -8.94 5.65
CA PHE A 215 -4.34 -7.90 5.28
C PHE A 215 -4.05 -7.83 3.77
N ASP A 216 -3.82 -8.99 3.16
CA ASP A 216 -3.59 -9.22 1.73
C ASP A 216 -4.80 -8.91 0.84
N GLN A 217 -5.98 -8.73 1.42
CA GLN A 217 -7.23 -8.40 0.72
C GLN A 217 -7.71 -6.96 0.97
N LEU A 218 -6.87 -6.11 1.56
CA LEU A 218 -7.14 -4.68 1.67
C LEU A 218 -7.23 -4.02 0.30
N VAL A 219 -8.08 -2.99 0.20
CA VAL A 219 -8.27 -2.20 -1.02
C VAL A 219 -8.13 -0.71 -0.73
N PRO A 220 -7.65 0.12 -1.69
CA PRO A 220 -7.45 1.56 -1.48
C PRO A 220 -8.71 2.38 -1.14
N LYS A 221 -9.90 1.77 -1.27
CA LYS A 221 -11.18 2.40 -0.86
C LYS A 221 -11.36 2.45 0.66
N LEU A 222 -10.48 1.84 1.44
CA LEU A 222 -10.60 1.74 2.88
C LEU A 222 -9.47 2.45 3.60
N ALA A 223 -9.79 3.06 4.73
CA ALA A 223 -8.80 3.52 5.71
C ALA A 223 -8.64 2.44 6.77
N VAL A 224 -7.42 1.98 6.99
CA VAL A 224 -7.09 1.00 8.03
C VAL A 224 -6.99 1.72 9.37
N LEU A 225 -7.71 1.20 10.36
CA LEU A 225 -7.74 1.68 11.73
C LEU A 225 -6.54 1.13 12.49
N ALA A 226 -5.77 1.99 13.14
CA ALA A 226 -4.80 1.55 14.14
C ALA A 226 -5.56 1.03 15.37
N VAL A 227 -5.37 -0.26 15.70
CA VAL A 227 -5.99 -0.92 16.86
C VAL A 227 -4.99 -0.87 18.00
N ASP A 228 -5.34 -0.18 19.09
CA ASP A 228 -4.46 0.03 20.26
C ASP A 228 -3.08 0.60 19.86
N GLY A 229 -3.08 1.48 18.84
CA GLY A 229 -1.87 2.12 18.32
C GLY A 229 -1.06 1.28 17.32
N GLN A 230 -1.47 0.06 17.02
CA GLN A 230 -0.82 -0.83 16.05
C GLN A 230 -1.62 -0.88 14.74
N ASN A 231 -0.93 -0.69 13.61
CA ASN A 231 -1.56 -0.72 12.29
C ASN A 231 -0.81 -1.70 11.37
N PRO A 232 -1.46 -2.76 10.85
CA PRO A 232 -0.77 -3.81 10.10
C PRO A 232 -0.22 -3.34 8.74
N VAL A 233 -0.63 -2.18 8.22
CA VAL A 233 -0.04 -1.60 6.99
C VAL A 233 1.25 -0.81 7.23
N GLU A 234 1.66 -0.65 8.49
CA GLU A 234 2.91 0.00 8.85
C GLU A 234 4.11 -0.97 8.79
N ASN A 235 5.30 -0.41 8.61
CA ASN A 235 6.57 -1.14 8.65
C ASN A 235 7.08 -1.29 10.11
N ALA A 236 8.27 -1.87 10.27
CA ALA A 236 8.85 -2.15 11.59
C ALA A 236 9.14 -0.90 12.45
N ASN A 237 9.13 0.31 11.86
CA ASN A 237 9.32 1.55 12.62
C ASN A 237 8.07 1.94 13.43
N ARG A 238 6.88 1.47 13.01
CA ARG A 238 5.58 1.84 13.61
C ARG A 238 4.68 0.65 13.92
N PHE A 239 5.15 -0.57 13.70
CA PHE A 239 4.40 -1.79 13.94
C PHE A 239 5.21 -2.81 14.75
N THR A 240 4.63 -3.26 15.85
CA THR A 240 5.11 -4.38 16.67
C THR A 240 4.14 -5.55 16.50
N PRO A 241 4.51 -6.58 15.69
CA PRO A 241 3.62 -7.71 15.39
C PRO A 241 3.05 -8.39 16.64
N GLU A 242 3.86 -8.56 17.67
CA GLU A 242 3.47 -9.26 18.91
C GLU A 242 2.44 -8.47 19.74
N ALA A 243 2.30 -7.17 19.47
CA ALA A 243 1.32 -6.31 20.13
C ALA A 243 0.01 -6.21 19.33
N TYR A 244 -0.05 -6.72 18.11
CA TYR A 244 -1.23 -6.60 17.26
C TYR A 244 -2.24 -7.73 17.53
N PRO A 245 -3.50 -7.42 17.90
CA PRO A 245 -4.40 -8.43 18.45
C PRO A 245 -5.23 -9.20 17.41
N LEU A 246 -5.23 -8.78 16.14
CA LEU A 246 -6.11 -9.36 15.11
C LEU A 246 -5.35 -10.35 14.21
N VAL A 247 -4.72 -11.35 14.82
CA VAL A 247 -3.97 -12.41 14.12
C VAL A 247 -4.53 -13.77 14.50
N ALA A 248 -5.24 -14.42 13.57
CA ALA A 248 -5.72 -15.78 13.74
C ALA A 248 -4.65 -16.78 13.32
N THR A 249 -4.60 -17.95 13.94
CA THR A 249 -3.62 -18.99 13.62
C THR A 249 -4.34 -20.22 13.07
N LEU A 250 -3.93 -20.67 11.89
CA LEU A 250 -4.33 -21.95 11.34
C LEU A 250 -3.42 -23.04 11.91
N TYR A 251 -4.01 -24.15 12.32
CA TYR A 251 -3.32 -25.28 12.92
C TYR A 251 -3.47 -26.54 12.07
N LEU A 252 -2.45 -27.39 12.10
CA LEU A 252 -2.47 -28.75 11.56
C LEU A 252 -2.63 -29.75 12.71
N HIS A 253 -3.61 -30.63 12.60
CA HIS A 253 -3.92 -31.68 13.55
C HIS A 253 -3.76 -33.06 12.91
N GLY A 254 -3.20 -34.00 13.68
CA GLY A 254 -3.22 -35.42 13.32
C GLY A 254 -4.53 -36.06 13.75
N LEU A 255 -5.31 -36.57 12.78
CA LEU A 255 -6.55 -37.30 13.05
C LEU A 255 -6.31 -38.81 13.16
N GLN A 256 -5.30 -39.32 12.45
CA GLN A 256 -4.91 -40.72 12.42
C GLN A 256 -3.39 -40.84 12.54
N GLU A 257 -2.91 -42.05 12.85
CA GLU A 257 -1.49 -42.33 12.85
C GLU A 257 -0.93 -42.20 11.44
N MET A 258 0.05 -41.30 11.26
CA MET A 258 0.71 -41.13 9.97
C MET A 258 1.64 -42.30 9.67
N MET A 259 1.53 -42.82 8.45
CA MET A 259 2.42 -43.83 7.91
C MET A 259 3.78 -43.22 7.53
N PRO A 260 4.89 -43.98 7.61
CA PRO A 260 6.23 -43.44 7.32
C PRO A 260 6.39 -42.84 5.91
N ASP A 261 5.63 -43.32 4.93
CA ASP A 261 5.61 -42.83 3.56
C ASP A 261 4.75 -41.58 3.34
N GLU A 262 3.89 -41.20 4.30
CA GLU A 262 3.12 -39.95 4.29
C GLU A 262 3.95 -38.74 4.76
N GLN A 263 4.96 -38.95 5.61
CA GLN A 263 5.77 -37.88 6.21
C GLN A 263 6.44 -36.94 5.17
N PRO A 264 7.02 -37.44 4.06
CA PRO A 264 7.57 -36.55 3.02
C PRO A 264 6.50 -35.71 2.31
N VAL A 265 5.26 -36.20 2.22
CA VAL A 265 4.14 -35.49 1.59
C VAL A 265 3.58 -34.42 2.52
N GLU A 266 3.48 -34.71 3.81
CA GLU A 266 3.20 -33.70 4.83
C GLU A 266 4.26 -32.58 4.82
N ALA A 267 5.55 -32.94 4.81
CA ALA A 267 6.63 -31.96 4.73
C ALA A 267 6.53 -31.07 3.48
N THR A 268 6.10 -31.63 2.35
CA THR A 268 5.84 -30.88 1.11
C THR A 268 4.67 -29.91 1.28
N LEU A 269 3.58 -30.34 1.92
CA LEU A 269 2.44 -29.49 2.24
C LEU A 269 2.85 -28.33 3.15
N LEU A 270 3.55 -28.62 4.25
CA LEU A 270 4.00 -27.61 5.21
C LEU A 270 4.96 -26.61 4.57
N ALA A 271 5.88 -27.07 3.73
CA ALA A 271 6.81 -26.20 3.01
C ALA A 271 6.12 -25.29 1.98
N ALA A 272 4.93 -25.66 1.49
CA ALA A 272 4.17 -24.86 0.55
C ALA A 272 3.33 -23.77 1.22
N ILE A 273 2.92 -23.97 2.47
CA ILE A 273 2.12 -22.98 3.22
C ILE A 273 3.06 -21.84 3.64
N PRO A 274 2.78 -20.58 3.23
CA PRO A 274 3.57 -19.44 3.70
C PRO A 274 3.38 -19.23 5.21
N PRO A 275 4.27 -18.50 5.89
CA PRO A 275 4.12 -18.26 7.33
C PRO A 275 2.86 -17.45 7.69
N GLY A 276 2.35 -16.62 6.77
CA GLY A 276 1.14 -15.83 6.96
C GLY A 276 0.80 -14.98 5.73
N ASN A 277 -0.28 -14.20 5.79
CA ASN A 277 -0.65 -13.26 4.72
C ASN A 277 0.07 -11.91 4.78
N ARG A 278 0.77 -11.59 5.87
CA ARG A 278 1.53 -10.35 6.01
C ARG A 278 3.02 -10.64 5.98
N ASP A 279 3.67 -10.30 4.86
CA ASP A 279 5.13 -10.38 4.71
C ASP A 279 5.74 -8.96 4.75
N PRO A 280 6.45 -8.58 5.83
CA PRO A 280 7.07 -7.25 5.93
C PRO A 280 8.14 -7.00 4.85
N ASN A 281 8.77 -8.04 4.30
CA ASN A 281 9.76 -7.90 3.21
C ASN A 281 9.12 -7.63 1.85
N ARG A 282 7.79 -7.63 1.78
CA ARG A 282 7.00 -7.29 0.59
C ARG A 282 6.12 -6.05 0.80
N LEU A 283 6.23 -5.41 1.97
CA LEU A 283 5.51 -4.19 2.30
C LEU A 283 6.38 -2.97 1.99
N THR A 284 5.78 -1.85 1.61
CA THR A 284 6.47 -0.56 1.47
C THR A 284 5.56 0.55 1.96
N VAL A 285 6.04 1.32 2.93
CA VAL A 285 5.38 2.50 3.46
C VAL A 285 5.95 3.73 2.77
N ILE A 286 5.08 4.54 2.18
CA ILE A 286 5.45 5.79 1.52
C ILE A 286 4.83 6.95 2.28
N ALA A 287 5.67 7.84 2.80
CA ALA A 287 5.23 9.14 3.31
C ALA A 287 5.19 10.14 2.15
N MET A 288 3.99 10.58 1.76
CA MET A 288 3.82 11.60 0.74
C MET A 288 3.37 12.91 1.37
N THR A 289 4.22 13.95 1.32
CA THR A 289 3.78 15.27 1.78
C THR A 289 2.84 15.92 0.78
N GLY A 290 2.02 16.84 1.28
CA GLY A 290 1.41 17.86 0.45
C GLY A 290 2.43 18.89 -0.03
N VAL A 291 1.90 19.95 -0.65
CA VAL A 291 2.65 21.09 -1.14
C VAL A 291 3.54 21.67 -0.02
N THR A 292 4.83 21.74 -0.30
CA THR A 292 5.85 22.30 0.56
C THR A 292 6.40 23.56 -0.10
N ALA A 293 6.36 24.66 0.65
CA ALA A 293 6.95 25.93 0.26
C ALA A 293 7.74 26.48 1.45
N MET A 294 9.07 26.39 1.38
CA MET A 294 9.98 26.90 2.42
C MET A 294 10.17 28.42 2.26
N THR A 295 9.08 29.16 2.44
CA THR A 295 8.97 30.61 2.20
C THR A 295 8.23 31.32 3.34
N ARG A 296 8.09 32.64 3.28
CA ARG A 296 7.32 33.46 4.24
C ARG A 296 7.67 33.14 5.69
N LEU A 297 6.67 32.83 6.52
CA LEU A 297 6.86 32.51 7.94
C LEU A 297 7.75 31.28 8.14
N THR A 298 7.67 30.27 7.27
CA THR A 298 8.55 29.10 7.32
C THR A 298 10.00 29.52 7.10
N ALA A 299 10.28 30.32 6.07
CA ALA A 299 11.61 30.87 5.81
C ALA A 299 12.11 31.76 6.96
N GLN A 300 11.24 32.59 7.55
CA GLN A 300 11.60 33.39 8.72
C GLN A 300 12.06 32.53 9.90
N GLN A 301 11.37 31.42 10.17
CA GLN A 301 11.78 30.49 11.22
C GLN A 301 13.09 29.77 10.86
N MET A 302 13.28 29.37 9.60
CA MET A 302 14.52 28.74 9.13
C MET A 302 15.72 29.70 9.19
N ASP A 303 15.51 30.99 8.94
CA ASP A 303 16.53 32.02 9.11
C ASP A 303 16.93 32.24 10.57
N GLU A 304 15.96 32.14 11.48
CA GLU A 304 16.19 32.35 12.92
C GLU A 304 16.82 31.13 13.60
N PHE A 305 16.33 29.93 13.27
CA PHE A 305 16.68 28.68 13.98
C PHE A 305 17.60 27.74 13.19
N GLY A 306 17.93 28.09 11.95
CA GLY A 306 18.73 27.28 11.03
C GLY A 306 17.87 26.50 10.02
N PRO A 307 18.44 26.17 8.84
CA PRO A 307 17.69 25.56 7.75
C PRO A 307 17.12 24.18 8.10
N GLU A 308 17.77 23.41 8.97
CA GLU A 308 17.29 22.09 9.38
C GLU A 308 16.17 22.13 10.43
N TRP A 309 15.80 23.31 10.94
CA TRP A 309 14.80 23.44 12.00
C TRP A 309 13.47 22.70 11.73
N PRO A 310 12.88 22.73 10.52
CA PRO A 310 11.67 21.96 10.24
C PRO A 310 11.87 20.46 10.47
N ALA A 311 13.05 19.93 10.10
CA ALA A 311 13.37 18.52 10.21
C ALA A 311 13.44 18.05 11.66
N ALA A 312 13.81 18.91 12.61
CA ALA A 312 13.81 18.58 14.03
C ALA A 312 12.40 18.24 14.56
N VAL A 313 11.35 18.75 13.91
CA VAL A 313 9.95 18.51 14.30
C VAL A 313 9.33 17.36 13.51
N ILE A 314 9.45 17.38 12.18
CA ILE A 314 8.73 16.43 11.31
C ILE A 314 9.59 15.25 10.83
N GLY A 315 10.92 15.34 10.96
CA GLY A 315 11.85 14.33 10.48
C GLY A 315 11.57 12.93 11.01
N PRO A 316 11.33 12.72 12.33
CA PRO A 316 11.00 11.39 12.85
C PRO A 316 9.72 10.78 12.29
N GLU A 317 8.77 11.61 11.83
CA GLU A 317 7.54 11.12 11.20
C GLU A 317 7.80 10.68 9.77
N LEU A 318 8.48 11.52 8.98
CA LEU A 318 8.80 11.21 7.59
C LEU A 318 9.78 10.04 7.47
N ALA A 319 10.86 10.05 8.25
CA ALA A 319 11.88 9.01 8.25
C ALA A 319 11.41 7.65 8.78
N ALA A 320 10.18 7.56 9.33
CA ALA A 320 9.59 6.28 9.69
C ALA A 320 9.12 5.49 8.46
N ALA A 321 8.84 6.16 7.33
CA ALA A 321 8.50 5.50 6.07
C ALA A 321 9.73 4.89 5.39
N ASP A 322 9.50 3.93 4.49
CA ASP A 322 10.57 3.36 3.67
C ASP A 322 10.97 4.31 2.51
N ILE A 323 10.02 5.14 2.08
CA ILE A 323 10.23 6.17 1.04
C ILE A 323 9.56 7.46 1.50
N THR A 324 10.34 8.54 1.56
CA THR A 324 9.87 9.90 1.86
C THR A 324 9.81 10.74 0.58
N HIS A 325 8.61 11.18 0.24
CA HIS A 325 8.35 12.09 -0.87
C HIS A 325 8.00 13.49 -0.36
N VAL A 326 8.64 14.52 -0.92
CA VAL A 326 8.29 15.92 -0.70
C VAL A 326 7.87 16.62 -1.99
N SER A 327 6.66 17.21 -2.00
CA SER A 327 6.21 18.08 -3.09
C SER A 327 6.74 19.50 -2.90
N ASN A 328 7.98 19.78 -3.28
CA ASN A 328 8.53 21.14 -3.20
C ASN A 328 8.06 22.00 -4.38
N GLU A 329 7.36 23.09 -4.09
CA GLU A 329 6.67 23.93 -5.09
C GLU A 329 7.45 25.17 -5.53
N VAL A 330 8.56 25.51 -4.87
CA VAL A 330 9.27 26.78 -5.06
C VAL A 330 10.72 26.58 -5.50
N PRO A 331 11.26 27.47 -6.37
CA PRO A 331 12.64 27.37 -6.81
C PRO A 331 13.61 27.82 -5.71
N PHE A 332 14.81 27.26 -5.73
CA PHE A 332 15.96 27.78 -5.02
C PHE A 332 16.58 28.94 -5.81
N VAL A 333 16.85 30.07 -5.13
CA VAL A 333 17.40 31.30 -5.71
C VAL A 333 18.46 31.85 -4.78
N GLU A 334 19.70 32.04 -5.27
CA GLU A 334 20.85 32.53 -4.49
C GLU A 334 20.58 33.83 -3.74
N GLU A 335 19.91 34.79 -4.38
CA GLU A 335 19.57 36.09 -3.78
C GLU A 335 18.14 36.11 -3.21
N CYS A 336 17.59 34.96 -2.82
CA CYS A 336 16.26 34.91 -2.22
C CYS A 336 16.23 35.62 -0.87
N GLU A 337 15.37 36.64 -0.75
CA GLU A 337 15.09 37.30 0.53
C GLU A 337 13.80 36.77 1.16
N THR A 338 13.82 36.58 2.48
CA THR A 338 12.63 36.18 3.23
C THR A 338 11.62 37.31 3.26
N ASP A 339 10.50 37.12 2.56
CA ASP A 339 9.40 38.08 2.50
C ASP A 339 8.13 37.52 3.15
N ILE A 340 7.78 38.06 4.32
CA ILE A 340 6.59 37.69 5.11
C ILE A 340 5.36 38.53 4.80
N ARG A 341 5.42 39.42 3.81
CA ARG A 341 4.27 40.25 3.45
C ARG A 341 3.12 39.39 2.96
N VAL A 342 1.91 39.72 3.43
CA VAL A 342 0.68 38.95 3.13
C VAL A 342 0.34 38.99 1.64
N ASP A 343 0.76 40.04 0.92
CA ASP A 343 0.57 40.24 -0.51
C ASP A 343 1.75 39.75 -1.37
N ASN A 344 2.75 39.08 -0.79
CA ASN A 344 3.77 38.42 -1.58
C ASN A 344 3.19 37.16 -2.24
N PHE A 345 3.27 37.08 -3.57
CA PHE A 345 2.85 35.92 -4.37
C PHE A 345 3.96 35.35 -5.25
N ASN A 346 5.18 35.89 -5.15
CA ASN A 346 6.36 35.33 -5.80
C ASN A 346 7.24 34.69 -4.74
N PHE A 347 7.43 33.39 -4.85
CA PHE A 347 8.09 32.57 -3.84
C PHE A 347 9.42 32.04 -4.33
N CYS A 348 10.42 32.10 -3.46
CA CYS A 348 11.69 31.44 -3.62
C CYS A 348 12.11 30.87 -2.27
N SER A 349 13.01 29.89 -2.31
CA SER A 349 13.76 29.43 -1.15
C SER A 349 15.23 29.75 -1.33
N LYS A 350 15.95 29.94 -0.23
CA LYS A 350 17.41 30.07 -0.26
C LYS A 350 18.04 28.70 -0.51
N PRO A 351 19.14 28.57 -1.28
CA PRO A 351 19.75 27.26 -1.55
C PRO A 351 20.12 26.46 -0.29
N GLU A 352 20.47 27.14 0.80
CA GLU A 352 20.79 26.51 2.09
C GLU A 352 19.61 25.73 2.69
N TYR A 353 18.38 26.06 2.30
CA TYR A 353 17.19 25.35 2.77
C TYR A 353 17.08 23.93 2.20
N LEU A 354 17.88 23.56 1.20
CA LEU A 354 18.05 22.17 0.78
C LEU A 354 18.45 21.27 1.95
N ALA A 355 19.18 21.81 2.94
CA ALA A 355 19.55 21.08 4.16
C ALA A 355 18.33 20.57 4.93
N ALA A 356 17.18 21.25 4.88
CA ALA A 356 15.94 20.78 5.49
C ALA A 356 15.44 19.48 4.82
N LEU A 357 15.48 19.42 3.49
CA LEU A 357 15.06 18.26 2.70
C LEU A 357 16.00 17.07 2.94
N THR A 358 17.31 17.32 2.98
CA THR A 358 18.28 16.29 3.34
C THR A 358 18.10 15.80 4.77
N ALA A 359 17.85 16.71 5.73
CA ALA A 359 17.72 16.37 7.14
C ALA A 359 16.44 15.58 7.47
N VAL A 360 15.33 15.76 6.73
CA VAL A 360 14.15 14.89 6.87
C VAL A 360 14.30 13.53 6.18
N GLY A 361 15.38 13.33 5.41
CA GLY A 361 15.62 12.10 4.66
C GLY A 361 14.72 11.97 3.45
N VAL A 362 14.52 13.04 2.68
CA VAL A 362 13.75 12.94 1.41
C VAL A 362 14.45 12.00 0.44
N ASP A 363 13.67 11.11 -0.18
CA ASP A 363 14.10 10.23 -1.26
C ASP A 363 13.66 10.76 -2.65
N ILE A 364 12.57 11.53 -2.70
CA ILE A 364 11.97 12.00 -3.96
C ILE A 364 11.41 13.41 -3.84
N ILE A 365 11.62 14.23 -4.86
CA ILE A 365 10.99 15.55 -4.98
C ILE A 365 9.92 15.58 -6.09
N GLY A 366 8.70 15.94 -5.73
CA GLY A 366 7.64 16.29 -6.68
C GLY A 366 7.67 17.78 -7.02
N LEU A 367 7.69 18.11 -8.31
CA LEU A 367 7.80 19.49 -8.80
C LEU A 367 6.48 20.05 -9.37
N THR A 368 5.34 19.45 -9.03
CA THR A 368 4.02 19.78 -9.62
C THR A 368 3.39 21.08 -9.11
N GLY A 369 4.08 21.81 -8.24
CA GLY A 369 3.60 23.07 -7.70
C GLY A 369 3.60 24.21 -8.73
N ASN A 370 2.75 25.21 -8.54
CA ASN A 370 2.56 26.29 -9.50
C ASN A 370 3.59 27.43 -9.40
N HIS A 371 4.53 27.38 -8.45
CA HIS A 371 5.48 28.47 -8.16
C HIS A 371 6.93 28.20 -8.62
N GLN A 372 7.20 27.09 -9.30
CA GLN A 372 8.57 26.72 -9.71
C GLN A 372 9.25 27.78 -10.59
N ASN A 373 8.46 28.57 -11.32
CA ASN A 373 8.95 29.55 -12.29
C ASN A 373 8.81 31.01 -11.82
N ASP A 374 8.49 31.26 -10.55
CA ASP A 374 8.26 32.61 -10.02
C ASP A 374 9.46 33.55 -10.21
N PHE A 375 10.67 32.98 -10.14
CA PHE A 375 11.94 33.68 -10.37
C PHE A 375 12.57 33.31 -11.72
N GLY A 376 11.74 32.86 -12.67
CA GLY A 376 12.12 32.56 -14.04
C GLY A 376 12.80 31.20 -14.24
N ARG A 377 12.85 30.78 -15.51
CA ARG A 377 13.33 29.46 -15.93
C ARG A 377 14.78 29.19 -15.52
N GLU A 378 15.63 30.21 -15.48
CA GLU A 378 17.04 30.02 -15.12
C GLU A 378 17.18 29.50 -13.68
N ASN A 379 16.44 30.08 -12.73
CA ASN A 379 16.47 29.64 -11.34
C ASN A 379 15.79 28.28 -11.14
N ALA A 380 14.72 28.00 -11.89
CA ALA A 380 14.12 26.67 -11.94
C ALA A 380 15.13 25.60 -12.39
N LEU A 381 15.94 25.88 -13.43
CA LEU A 381 16.99 24.97 -13.89
C LEU A 381 18.10 24.80 -12.86
N LYS A 382 18.54 25.87 -12.20
CA LYS A 382 19.52 25.79 -11.09
C LYS A 382 18.99 24.95 -9.93
N SER A 383 17.69 25.02 -9.65
CA SER A 383 17.06 24.17 -8.64
C SER A 383 17.14 22.69 -9.00
N LEU A 384 16.96 22.34 -10.30
CA LEU A 384 17.16 20.97 -10.78
C LEU A 384 18.62 20.50 -10.66
N GLU A 385 19.58 21.42 -10.80
CA GLU A 385 21.01 21.12 -10.57
C GLU A 385 21.27 20.85 -9.09
N LEU A 386 20.72 21.66 -8.17
CA LEU A 386 20.83 21.43 -6.73
C LEU A 386 20.27 20.07 -6.29
N TYR A 387 19.12 19.65 -6.83
CA TYR A 387 18.59 18.31 -6.54
C TYR A 387 19.50 17.21 -7.10
N ALA A 388 20.00 17.37 -8.32
CA ALA A 388 20.90 16.39 -8.94
C ALA A 388 22.21 16.23 -8.16
N ASP A 389 22.80 17.35 -7.71
CA ASP A 389 24.03 17.36 -6.90
C ASP A 389 23.83 16.71 -5.53
N ALA A 390 22.63 16.82 -4.97
CA ALA A 390 22.23 16.13 -3.74
C ALA A 390 21.80 14.66 -3.95
N GLY A 391 21.76 14.17 -5.20
CA GLY A 391 21.30 12.82 -5.51
C GLY A 391 19.79 12.61 -5.33
N LEU A 392 19.00 13.69 -5.33
CA LEU A 392 17.55 13.67 -5.15
C LEU A 392 16.84 13.58 -6.52
N PRO A 393 16.24 12.43 -6.86
CA PRO A 393 15.46 12.31 -8.08
C PRO A 393 14.19 13.17 -8.01
N VAL A 394 13.77 13.68 -9.17
CA VAL A 394 12.60 14.55 -9.31
C VAL A 394 11.58 13.99 -10.29
N TYR A 395 10.31 14.38 -10.16
CA TYR A 395 9.28 14.16 -11.17
C TYR A 395 8.33 15.35 -11.28
N GLY A 396 7.57 15.44 -12.39
CA GLY A 396 6.59 16.50 -12.60
C GLY A 396 7.19 17.87 -12.96
N GLY A 397 8.46 17.89 -13.37
CA GLY A 397 9.22 19.05 -13.84
C GLY A 397 10.55 18.59 -14.46
N GLY A 398 11.21 19.42 -15.25
CA GLY A 398 12.45 19.02 -15.92
C GLY A 398 13.08 20.12 -16.78
N ARG A 399 14.26 19.84 -17.37
CA ARG A 399 14.99 20.83 -18.19
C ARG A 399 14.32 21.12 -19.52
N ASN A 400 13.50 20.18 -19.97
CA ASN A 400 12.74 20.18 -21.21
C ASN A 400 11.46 19.35 -21.04
N GLU A 401 10.58 19.38 -22.03
CA GLU A 401 9.29 18.67 -22.03
C GLU A 401 9.43 17.16 -21.82
N ALA A 402 10.47 16.53 -22.42
CA ALA A 402 10.67 15.09 -22.29
C ALA A 402 11.02 14.68 -20.86
N GLU A 403 11.88 15.45 -20.18
CA GLU A 403 12.19 15.24 -18.76
C GLU A 403 10.96 15.52 -17.87
N ALA A 404 10.22 16.59 -18.14
CA ALA A 404 9.04 16.96 -17.34
C ALA A 404 7.91 15.91 -17.42
N HIS A 405 7.75 15.24 -18.57
CA HIS A 405 6.77 14.17 -18.78
C HIS A 405 7.28 12.77 -18.39
N ALA A 406 8.55 12.63 -18.04
CA ALA A 406 9.10 11.33 -17.66
C ALA A 406 8.55 10.90 -16.29
N PRO A 407 7.97 9.69 -16.17
CA PRO A 407 7.70 9.12 -14.86
C PRO A 407 9.02 8.85 -14.12
N LEU A 408 9.02 9.08 -12.81
CA LEU A 408 10.06 8.54 -11.95
C LEU A 408 9.65 7.13 -11.51
N PHE A 409 10.52 6.15 -11.78
CA PHE A 409 10.30 4.77 -11.34
C PHE A 409 11.17 4.46 -10.13
N LEU A 410 10.57 3.79 -9.15
CA LEU A 410 11.28 3.23 -8.00
C LEU A 410 10.86 1.79 -7.75
N GLU A 411 11.73 1.05 -7.08
CA GLU A 411 11.44 -0.30 -6.61
C GLU A 411 11.93 -0.45 -5.17
N HIS A 412 11.06 -1.00 -4.32
CA HIS A 412 11.38 -1.32 -2.93
C HIS A 412 10.58 -2.55 -2.52
N ASN A 413 11.21 -3.51 -1.84
CA ASN A 413 10.56 -4.76 -1.40
C ASN A 413 9.78 -5.51 -2.51
N GLY A 414 10.30 -5.45 -3.74
CA GLY A 414 9.67 -6.01 -4.94
C GLY A 414 8.44 -5.26 -5.46
N ASN A 415 8.04 -4.17 -4.80
CA ASN A 415 6.98 -3.27 -5.25
C ASN A 415 7.56 -2.23 -6.20
N ARG A 416 6.90 -2.03 -7.35
CA ARG A 416 7.31 -1.06 -8.37
C ARG A 416 6.36 0.13 -8.38
N PHE A 417 6.93 1.32 -8.25
CA PHE A 417 6.23 2.59 -8.21
C PHE A 417 6.51 3.41 -9.46
N ALA A 418 5.51 4.17 -9.90
CA ALA A 418 5.66 5.18 -10.94
C ALA A 418 5.05 6.49 -10.43
N PHE A 419 5.89 7.50 -10.24
CA PHE A 419 5.47 8.84 -9.86
C PHE A 419 5.28 9.67 -11.11
N LEU A 420 4.06 10.21 -11.25
CA LEU A 420 3.63 11.02 -12.39
C LEU A 420 3.21 12.39 -11.86
N GLY A 421 3.68 13.44 -12.52
CA GLY A 421 3.34 14.80 -12.18
C GLY A 421 2.56 15.46 -13.30
N ALA A 422 1.59 16.29 -12.92
CA ALA A 422 0.87 17.14 -13.84
C ALA A 422 0.69 18.52 -13.21
N ASN A 423 1.07 19.56 -13.94
CA ASN A 423 0.92 20.95 -13.54
C ASN A 423 0.29 21.73 -14.69
N SER A 424 -0.70 22.57 -14.40
CA SER A 424 -1.34 23.43 -15.40
C SER A 424 -0.65 24.78 -15.58
N TYR A 425 0.26 25.16 -14.68
CA TYR A 425 0.88 26.48 -14.63
C TYR A 425 2.25 26.57 -15.31
N GLY A 426 2.83 25.44 -15.71
CA GLY A 426 4.11 25.39 -16.41
C GLY A 426 4.80 24.06 -16.22
#